data_AF-A0A3P6DWD3-F1
#
_entry.id   AF-A0A3P6DWD3-F1
#
_cell.length_a   1.000
_cell.length_b   1.000
_cell.length_c   1.000
_cell.angle_alpha   90.00
_cell.angle_beta   90.00
_cell.angle_gamma   90.00
#
_symmetry.space_group_name_H-M   'P 1'
#
loop_
_entity.id
_entity.type
_entity.pdbx_description
1 polymer ?
#
loop_
_entity_poly.entity_id
_entity_poly.type
_entity_poly.pdbx_seq_one_letter_code
_entity_poly.pdbx_strand_id
1 'polypeptide(L)'
;MASITSFPFPFSPPAIPKRTLAAKSRFFNCSHSSFSSIVPPSLISSSFQRRVGEVACSTTPFMGRVGLQWRDGNMSLLSFCGGNDSPDNSDSSSQVLSGLLPFVVALTALAALSYPSTFTWVSKELYAPALGGIMLSIGIQLSIQDFALAFKRPVPLSVGFVAQYVLKPLLGVLVANAFGMPTTFYAGFVLTCCVAGAQLSSYASSLSKADVAMSILLTSSTTIASVLFTPLLSGLLIGSVVPVDAVAMSKSILQVVLVPVTLGLVLNTYAKPVVTLLRPVMPFVAMVCTSLCIGSPLSINRSQILSAEGLRLILPVITFHAVAFVVGYWFSKIPGLRQEEEVSRTISLCTGMQSSTLAGLLASQFLGSSQAVPAACSVVVMAIMGLCLASFWGNGLRMRDVLSPLTPQTSDNTAES
;
A
#
# COMPACT_ATOMS: atom_id res chain seq x y z
N MET A 1 8.43 37.32 57.78
CA MET A 1 7.28 36.81 58.54
C MET A 1 7.10 35.34 58.15
N ALA A 2 7.47 34.44 59.08
CA ALA A 2 7.28 32.97 59.18
C ALA A 2 7.47 32.08 57.92
N SER A 3 8.49 31.21 57.79
CA SER A 3 8.88 29.99 58.56
C SER A 3 8.08 28.71 58.28
N ILE A 4 8.72 27.81 57.52
CA ILE A 4 8.89 26.35 57.66
C ILE A 4 8.00 25.62 58.68
N THR A 5 7.31 24.55 58.24
CA THR A 5 7.20 23.28 59.00
C THR A 5 6.94 22.08 58.07
N SER A 6 7.84 21.11 58.16
CA SER A 6 7.80 19.72 57.69
C SER A 6 7.02 18.79 58.66
N PHE A 7 6.92 17.50 58.29
CA PHE A 7 6.51 16.28 59.05
C PHE A 7 5.07 15.74 58.81
N PRO A 8 4.76 14.44 59.05
CA PRO A 8 5.52 13.20 58.76
C PRO A 8 4.66 12.03 58.18
N PHE A 9 5.32 11.02 57.61
CA PHE A 9 4.82 9.63 57.51
C PHE A 9 4.77 8.97 58.91
N PRO A 10 3.87 8.00 59.20
CA PRO A 10 4.31 6.59 59.20
C PRO A 10 3.24 5.49 58.97
N PHE A 11 3.73 4.25 58.85
CA PHE A 11 3.12 2.91 59.08
C PHE A 11 2.61 2.03 57.93
N SER A 12 3.54 1.16 57.49
CA SER A 12 3.56 -0.33 57.47
C SER A 12 2.54 -1.19 56.67
N PRO A 13 3.03 -2.25 55.98
CA PRO A 13 2.21 -3.21 55.22
C PRO A 13 1.84 -4.46 56.04
N PRO A 14 0.78 -5.22 55.69
CA PRO A 14 0.53 -6.52 56.29
C PRO A 14 1.33 -7.64 55.61
N ALA A 15 1.74 -8.61 56.44
CA ALA A 15 2.60 -9.75 56.14
C ALA A 15 1.80 -11.08 56.13
N ILE A 16 2.02 -11.91 55.09
CA ILE A 16 2.21 -13.39 55.03
C ILE A 16 1.06 -14.31 55.58
N PRO A 17 0.70 -15.44 54.91
CA PRO A 17 1.46 -16.69 55.08
C PRO A 17 1.83 -17.42 53.78
N LYS A 18 3.06 -17.97 53.78
CA LYS A 18 3.54 -19.02 52.87
C LYS A 18 2.85 -20.35 53.23
N ARG A 19 2.44 -21.13 52.23
CA ARG A 19 2.28 -22.59 52.36
C ARG A 19 2.89 -23.30 51.16
N THR A 20 3.97 -24.01 51.44
CA THR A 20 4.63 -25.03 50.62
C THR A 20 3.88 -26.37 50.74
N LEU A 21 4.17 -27.32 49.83
CA LEU A 21 3.72 -28.72 49.69
C LEU A 21 2.52 -28.90 48.74
N ALA A 22 2.48 -29.86 47.81
CA ALA A 22 3.39 -30.92 47.40
C ALA A 22 2.92 -31.43 46.03
N ALA A 23 3.82 -32.04 45.26
CA ALA A 23 3.48 -32.87 44.11
C ALA A 23 2.57 -34.03 44.53
N LYS A 24 1.49 -34.27 43.77
CA LYS A 24 0.87 -35.60 43.70
C LYS A 24 0.12 -35.78 42.38
N SER A 25 0.71 -36.58 41.51
CA SER A 25 0.04 -37.34 40.48
C SER A 25 -1.15 -38.11 41.05
N ARG A 26 -2.28 -38.12 40.34
CA ARG A 26 -3.18 -39.28 40.29
C ARG A 26 -4.11 -39.20 39.07
N PHE A 27 -3.86 -40.15 38.17
CA PHE A 27 -4.84 -40.89 37.39
C PHE A 27 -6.15 -41.16 38.15
N PHE A 28 -7.29 -41.10 37.44
CA PHE A 28 -8.38 -42.09 37.47
C PHE A 28 -9.06 -42.04 36.09
N ASN A 29 -8.89 -43.05 35.23
CA ASN A 29 -9.59 -44.36 35.12
C ASN A 29 -10.88 -44.26 34.29
N CYS A 30 -10.90 -44.90 33.11
CA CYS A 30 -11.49 -46.21 32.81
C CYS A 30 -12.99 -46.09 32.48
N SER A 31 -13.48 -46.65 31.37
CA SER A 31 -13.68 -48.11 31.28
C SER A 31 -14.02 -48.62 29.86
N HIS A 32 -13.45 -49.80 29.56
CA HIS A 32 -14.00 -51.00 28.88
C HIS A 32 -14.43 -50.94 27.39
N SER A 33 -13.76 -51.62 26.43
CA SER A 33 -13.68 -53.08 26.11
C SER A 33 -14.99 -53.61 25.46
N SER A 34 -15.10 -54.38 24.37
CA SER A 34 -14.30 -55.43 23.74
C SER A 34 -14.93 -55.77 22.37
N PHE A 35 -14.22 -56.40 21.41
CA PHE A 35 -14.51 -57.74 20.86
C PHE A 35 -13.68 -58.10 19.61
N SER A 36 -13.46 -59.41 19.46
CA SER A 36 -12.51 -60.08 18.57
C SER A 36 -13.16 -60.73 17.33
N SER A 37 -12.34 -60.85 16.28
CA SER A 37 -12.30 -61.68 15.05
C SER A 37 -13.29 -62.82 14.74
N ILE A 38 -13.63 -63.01 13.44
CA ILE A 38 -13.73 -64.27 12.62
C ILE A 38 -13.94 -63.90 11.10
N VAL A 39 -13.63 -64.81 10.16
CA VAL A 39 -13.15 -64.69 8.73
C VAL A 39 -14.21 -65.30 7.73
N PRO A 40 -14.02 -65.43 6.36
CA PRO A 40 -14.11 -64.53 5.17
C PRO A 40 -15.21 -65.00 4.12
N PRO A 41 -15.11 -64.87 2.76
CA PRO A 41 -14.49 -63.91 1.82
C PRO A 41 -15.46 -63.32 0.76
N SER A 42 -15.06 -62.23 0.07
CA SER A 42 -14.92 -62.14 -1.41
C SER A 42 -15.07 -60.71 -2.00
N LEU A 43 -14.13 -60.38 -2.90
CA LEU A 43 -14.21 -59.49 -4.06
C LEU A 43 -14.37 -57.95 -3.85
N ILE A 44 -13.26 -57.20 -3.99
CA ILE A 44 -12.94 -56.36 -5.18
C ILE A 44 -11.64 -55.54 -4.93
N SER A 45 -10.71 -55.74 -5.86
CA SER A 45 -9.52 -54.97 -6.30
C SER A 45 -9.53 -53.45 -6.00
N SER A 46 -8.45 -52.70 -5.77
CA SER A 46 -7.00 -52.93 -5.61
C SER A 46 -6.36 -51.59 -5.23
N SER A 47 -5.45 -51.65 -4.24
CA SER A 47 -4.26 -50.81 -4.03
C SER A 47 -4.39 -49.28 -3.87
N PHE A 48 -4.53 -48.82 -2.63
CA PHE A 48 -3.90 -47.57 -2.17
C PHE A 48 -3.03 -47.91 -0.95
N GLN A 49 -1.75 -48.21 -1.19
CA GLN A 49 -0.80 -48.53 -0.14
C GLN A 49 0.27 -47.44 -0.05
N ARG A 50 0.38 -46.87 1.16
CA ARG A 50 1.49 -46.02 1.60
C ARG A 50 2.82 -46.65 1.22
N ARG A 51 3.70 -45.85 0.62
CA ARG A 51 5.14 -46.04 0.74
C ARG A 51 5.78 -44.68 0.99
N VAL A 52 6.37 -44.57 2.19
CA VAL A 52 7.45 -43.64 2.53
C VAL A 52 8.56 -43.85 1.50
N GLY A 53 8.97 -42.79 0.83
CA GLY A 53 10.04 -42.81 -0.16
C GLY A 53 10.74 -41.47 -0.19
N GLU A 54 12.03 -41.50 0.16
CA GLU A 54 13.02 -40.45 -0.05
C GLU A 54 12.89 -39.84 -1.46
N VAL A 55 12.98 -38.53 -1.58
CA VAL A 55 13.25 -37.86 -2.85
C VAL A 55 14.50 -37.01 -2.70
N ALA A 56 15.51 -37.43 -3.47
CA ALA A 56 16.85 -36.90 -3.56
C ALA A 56 16.89 -35.45 -4.05
N CYS A 57 17.89 -34.71 -3.57
CA CYS A 57 18.31 -33.42 -4.11
C CYS A 57 18.76 -33.59 -5.56
N SER A 58 18.17 -32.83 -6.48
CA SER A 58 18.74 -32.59 -7.80
C SER A 58 19.01 -31.09 -7.95
N THR A 59 20.28 -30.71 -7.79
CA THR A 59 20.80 -29.38 -8.11
C THR A 59 20.93 -29.25 -9.63
N THR A 60 20.23 -28.28 -10.23
CA THR A 60 20.58 -27.80 -11.57
C THR A 60 21.31 -26.47 -11.43
N PRO A 61 22.53 -26.30 -11.97
CA PRO A 61 23.21 -25.01 -11.91
C PRO A 61 22.69 -24.11 -13.02
N PHE A 62 22.07 -22.99 -12.66
CA PHE A 62 21.77 -21.89 -13.57
C PHE A 62 22.98 -20.96 -13.64
N MET A 63 23.70 -20.95 -14.76
CA MET A 63 24.84 -20.07 -14.99
C MET A 63 24.39 -18.74 -15.62
N GLY A 64 24.58 -17.63 -14.90
CA GLY A 64 24.38 -16.27 -15.40
C GLY A 64 25.71 -15.51 -15.48
N ARG A 65 26.04 -14.95 -16.65
CA ARG A 65 27.31 -14.29 -16.97
C ARG A 65 27.27 -12.80 -16.62
N VAL A 66 28.17 -12.33 -15.74
CA VAL A 66 28.50 -10.90 -15.58
C VAL A 66 30.01 -10.73 -15.38
N GLY A 67 30.72 -10.25 -16.41
CA GLY A 67 32.13 -9.83 -16.28
C GLY A 67 33.19 -10.95 -16.18
N LEU A 68 34.44 -10.54 -15.91
CA LEU A 68 35.69 -11.28 -16.14
C LEU A 68 36.25 -12.02 -14.91
N GLN A 69 35.49 -12.18 -13.83
CA GLN A 69 36.00 -12.80 -12.60
C GLN A 69 35.01 -13.79 -12.01
N TRP A 70 35.42 -15.05 -11.93
CA TRP A 70 34.70 -16.15 -11.30
C TRP A 70 34.72 -15.96 -9.79
N ARG A 71 33.56 -15.98 -9.14
CA ARG A 71 33.48 -15.97 -7.66
C ARG A 71 32.42 -16.97 -7.20
N ASP A 72 32.89 -18.06 -6.61
CA ASP A 72 32.04 -19.02 -5.90
C ASP A 72 31.50 -18.37 -4.62
N GLY A 73 30.19 -18.17 -4.57
CA GLY A 73 29.48 -17.73 -3.38
C GLY A 73 28.49 -18.81 -2.95
N ASN A 74 28.81 -19.52 -1.87
CA ASN A 74 27.90 -20.44 -1.22
C ASN A 74 26.84 -19.61 -0.45
N MET A 75 25.66 -19.39 -1.04
CA MET A 75 24.53 -18.79 -0.31
C MET A 75 23.68 -19.89 0.30
N SER A 76 23.84 -20.11 1.60
CA SER A 76 22.85 -20.82 2.41
C SER A 76 21.53 -20.07 2.35
N LEU A 77 20.55 -20.71 1.74
CA LEU A 77 19.15 -20.34 1.72
C LEU A 77 18.63 -20.48 3.17
N LEU A 78 18.74 -19.40 3.96
CA LEU A 78 18.08 -19.32 5.26
C LEU A 78 16.58 -19.26 5.01
N SER A 79 15.95 -20.43 5.13
CA SER A 79 14.50 -20.54 5.17
C SER A 79 14.00 -19.80 6.40
N PHE A 80 13.05 -18.89 6.18
CA PHE A 80 12.13 -18.46 7.21
C PHE A 80 11.16 -19.62 7.49
N CYS A 81 11.63 -20.65 8.20
CA CYS A 81 10.74 -21.46 9.03
C CYS A 81 10.57 -20.69 10.34
N GLY A 82 9.55 -19.84 10.38
CA GLY A 82 8.95 -19.45 11.64
C GLY A 82 8.58 -20.73 12.40
N GLY A 83 8.94 -20.76 13.69
CA GLY A 83 8.55 -21.82 14.59
C GLY A 83 7.04 -21.99 14.65
N ASN A 84 6.60 -23.15 15.12
CA ASN A 84 5.21 -23.47 15.40
C ASN A 84 4.50 -22.31 16.13
N ASP A 85 3.75 -21.50 15.38
CA ASP A 85 2.66 -20.70 15.89
C ASP A 85 1.42 -21.04 15.04
N SER A 86 0.33 -21.30 15.75
CA SER A 86 -1.00 -21.56 15.21
C SER A 86 -1.37 -20.55 14.10
N PRO A 87 -2.22 -20.90 13.12
CA PRO A 87 -2.61 -19.96 12.08
C PRO A 87 -3.36 -18.79 12.73
N ASP A 88 -2.74 -17.60 12.75
CA ASP A 88 -3.32 -16.40 13.32
C ASP A 88 -4.46 -15.92 12.40
N ASN A 89 -5.70 -16.11 12.85
CA ASN A 89 -6.93 -15.77 12.12
C ASN A 89 -7.05 -14.25 11.86
N SER A 90 -6.25 -13.43 12.56
CA SER A 90 -6.27 -11.97 12.46
C SER A 90 -5.60 -11.44 11.19
N ASP A 91 -4.51 -12.06 10.72
CA ASP A 91 -3.83 -11.66 9.49
C ASP A 91 -4.69 -11.92 8.25
N SER A 92 -5.39 -13.06 8.22
CA SER A 92 -6.30 -13.41 7.12
C SER A 92 -7.48 -12.43 7.00
N SER A 93 -8.04 -12.01 8.14
CA SER A 93 -9.14 -11.03 8.18
C SER A 93 -8.72 -9.65 7.68
N SER A 94 -7.50 -9.20 8.04
CA SER A 94 -6.96 -7.91 7.60
C SER A 94 -6.65 -7.86 6.09
N GLN A 95 -6.19 -8.99 5.52
CA GLN A 95 -5.94 -9.13 4.09
C GLN A 95 -7.23 -9.14 3.27
N VAL A 96 -8.27 -9.85 3.74
CA VAL A 96 -9.60 -9.84 3.11
C VAL A 96 -10.18 -8.43 3.13
N LEU A 97 -10.06 -7.72 4.26
CA LEU A 97 -10.57 -6.36 4.41
C LEU A 97 -9.84 -5.35 3.52
N SER A 98 -8.53 -5.52 3.35
CA SER A 98 -7.72 -4.72 2.43
C SER A 98 -8.12 -4.95 0.96
N GLY A 99 -8.53 -6.17 0.63
CA GLY A 99 -9.10 -6.51 -0.69
C GLY A 99 -10.49 -5.92 -0.96
N LEU A 100 -11.22 -5.49 0.08
CA LEU A 100 -12.52 -4.83 -0.06
C LEU A 100 -12.40 -3.32 -0.32
N LEU A 101 -11.27 -2.69 0.02
CA LEU A 101 -11.05 -1.25 -0.14
C LEU A 101 -11.39 -0.70 -1.54
N PRO A 102 -11.08 -1.39 -2.66
CA PRO A 102 -11.43 -0.91 -3.99
C PRO A 102 -12.93 -0.88 -4.25
N PHE A 103 -13.64 -1.91 -3.77
CA PHE A 103 -15.09 -1.98 -3.85
C PHE A 103 -15.72 -0.89 -2.98
N VAL A 104 -15.19 -0.65 -1.79
CA VAL A 104 -15.63 0.45 -0.92
C VAL A 104 -15.43 1.81 -1.59
N VAL A 105 -14.29 2.05 -2.24
CA VAL A 105 -14.03 3.28 -2.99
C VAL A 105 -15.04 3.46 -4.13
N ALA A 106 -15.27 2.40 -4.93
CA ALA A 106 -16.23 2.45 -6.03
C ALA A 106 -17.68 2.66 -5.55
N LEU A 107 -18.11 1.94 -4.52
CA LEU A 107 -19.44 2.08 -3.92
C LEU A 107 -19.64 3.46 -3.28
N THR A 108 -18.63 3.99 -2.61
CA THR A 108 -18.65 5.35 -2.05
C THR A 108 -18.83 6.38 -3.15
N ALA A 109 -18.06 6.25 -4.25
CA ALA A 109 -18.15 7.17 -5.37
C ALA A 109 -19.52 7.09 -6.06
N LEU A 110 -20.07 5.89 -6.25
CA LEU A 110 -21.41 5.71 -6.80
C LEU A 110 -22.48 6.29 -5.86
N ALA A 111 -22.37 6.06 -4.55
CA ALA A 111 -23.32 6.57 -3.56
C ALA A 111 -23.31 8.10 -3.48
N ALA A 112 -22.12 8.72 -3.42
CA ALA A 112 -21.98 10.19 -3.50
C ALA A 112 -22.51 10.74 -4.85
N LEU A 113 -22.17 10.01 -5.92
CA LEU A 113 -22.61 10.13 -7.31
C LEU A 113 -24.12 10.09 -7.53
N SER A 114 -24.84 9.32 -6.73
CA SER A 114 -26.27 9.00 -6.95
C SER A 114 -27.15 9.72 -5.93
N TYR A 115 -26.73 9.76 -4.67
CA TYR A 115 -27.45 10.33 -3.53
C TYR A 115 -26.51 11.24 -2.72
N PRO A 116 -26.41 12.55 -3.06
CA PRO A 116 -25.40 13.45 -2.47
C PRO A 116 -25.58 13.60 -0.95
N SER A 117 -26.84 13.58 -0.49
CA SER A 117 -27.25 13.70 0.91
C SER A 117 -26.53 12.72 1.85
N THR A 118 -26.05 11.59 1.32
CA THR A 118 -25.30 10.56 2.06
C THR A 118 -23.98 11.10 2.63
N PHE A 119 -23.35 12.09 1.99
CA PHE A 119 -22.04 12.63 2.40
C PHE A 119 -21.98 14.16 2.54
N THR A 120 -23.06 14.89 2.23
CA THR A 120 -23.08 16.36 2.40
C THR A 120 -23.01 16.82 3.85
N TRP A 121 -23.36 15.95 4.82
CA TRP A 121 -23.23 16.24 6.25
C TRP A 121 -21.78 16.25 6.72
N VAL A 122 -20.86 15.66 5.95
CA VAL A 122 -19.43 15.61 6.27
C VAL A 122 -18.84 16.98 5.98
N SER A 123 -18.69 17.77 7.04
CA SER A 123 -18.10 19.10 6.98
C SER A 123 -16.62 19.05 6.57
N LYS A 124 -16.10 20.18 6.09
CA LYS A 124 -14.67 20.33 5.77
C LYS A 124 -13.77 20.05 6.98
N GLU A 125 -14.27 20.27 8.19
CA GLU A 125 -13.56 20.06 9.45
C GLU A 125 -13.28 18.58 9.73
N LEU A 126 -14.14 17.67 9.25
CA LEU A 126 -13.97 16.23 9.41
C LEU A 126 -12.95 15.63 8.43
N TYR A 127 -12.59 16.35 7.36
CA TYR A 127 -11.68 15.83 6.35
C TYR A 127 -10.26 15.62 6.90
N ALA A 128 -9.71 16.61 7.61
CA ALA A 128 -8.36 16.50 8.16
C ALA A 128 -8.26 15.39 9.24
N PRO A 129 -9.20 15.26 10.20
CA PRO A 129 -9.25 14.11 11.10
C PRO A 129 -9.42 12.77 10.39
N ALA A 130 -10.28 12.68 9.38
CA ALA A 130 -10.47 11.45 8.61
C ALA A 130 -9.17 11.05 7.88
N LEU A 131 -8.52 12.00 7.20
CA LEU A 131 -7.23 11.74 6.57
C LEU A 131 -6.17 11.36 7.61
N GLY A 132 -6.14 12.03 8.76
CA GLY A 132 -5.28 11.68 9.88
C GLY A 132 -5.52 10.26 10.40
N GLY A 133 -6.78 9.80 10.44
CA GLY A 133 -7.14 8.43 10.79
C GLY A 133 -6.65 7.39 9.78
N ILE A 134 -6.72 7.70 8.48
CA ILE A 134 -6.10 6.88 7.42
C ILE A 134 -4.59 6.81 7.67
N MET A 135 -3.95 7.96 7.87
CA MET A 135 -2.50 8.12 8.07
C MET A 135 -1.99 7.40 9.34
N LEU A 136 -2.77 7.41 10.41
CA LEU A 136 -2.52 6.64 11.64
C LEU A 136 -2.60 5.13 11.40
N SER A 137 -3.60 4.68 10.64
CA SER A 137 -3.76 3.26 10.25
C SER A 137 -2.53 2.73 9.52
N ILE A 138 -1.94 3.55 8.63
CA ILE A 138 -0.66 3.25 7.98
C ILE A 138 0.46 3.17 9.02
N GLY A 139 0.57 4.19 9.87
CA GLY A 139 1.67 4.31 10.84
C GLY A 139 1.77 3.09 11.75
N ILE A 140 0.63 2.56 12.20
CA ILE A 140 0.56 1.35 13.06
C ILE A 140 1.10 0.10 12.36
N GLN A 141 1.06 0.05 11.03
CA GLN A 141 1.57 -1.07 10.23
C GLN A 141 3.05 -0.93 9.87
N LEU A 142 3.62 0.28 9.96
CA LEU A 142 5.03 0.55 9.63
C LEU A 142 5.97 0.14 10.76
N SER A 143 7.17 -0.32 10.42
CA SER A 143 8.23 -0.65 11.37
C SER A 143 9.50 0.17 11.13
N ILE A 144 10.32 0.35 12.18
CA ILE A 144 11.65 1.00 12.05
C ILE A 144 12.57 0.21 11.11
N GLN A 145 12.37 -1.11 11.03
CA GLN A 145 13.15 -1.99 10.17
C GLN A 145 12.91 -1.71 8.69
N ASP A 146 11.69 -1.28 8.33
CA ASP A 146 11.40 -0.81 6.97
C ASP A 146 12.32 0.36 6.65
N PHE A 147 12.38 1.39 7.50
CA PHE A 147 13.29 2.52 7.26
C PHE A 147 14.77 2.11 7.21
N ALA A 148 15.19 1.13 8.00
CA ALA A 148 16.55 0.58 7.90
C ALA A 148 16.81 -0.11 6.54
N LEU A 149 15.80 -0.76 5.96
CA LEU A 149 15.88 -1.39 4.64
C LEU A 149 16.00 -0.35 3.52
N ALA A 150 15.43 0.86 3.69
CA ALA A 150 15.59 1.96 2.74
C ALA A 150 17.07 2.29 2.49
N PHE A 151 17.89 2.31 3.54
CA PHE A 151 19.33 2.55 3.44
C PHE A 151 20.11 1.39 2.80
N LYS A 152 19.56 0.17 2.82
CA LYS A 152 20.18 -1.02 2.20
C LYS A 152 19.91 -1.12 0.70
N ARG A 153 18.89 -0.44 0.19
CA ARG A 153 18.49 -0.48 -1.23
C ARG A 153 18.40 0.94 -1.84
N PRO A 154 19.52 1.71 -1.86
CA PRO A 154 19.49 3.13 -2.26
C PRO A 154 19.21 3.34 -3.75
N VAL A 155 19.69 2.45 -4.63
CA VAL A 155 19.51 2.60 -6.08
C VAL A 155 18.05 2.46 -6.50
N PRO A 156 17.33 1.37 -6.17
CA PRO A 156 15.92 1.27 -6.53
C PRO A 156 15.05 2.37 -5.89
N LEU A 157 15.37 2.75 -4.65
CA LEU A 157 14.68 3.84 -3.95
C LEU A 157 14.85 5.18 -4.66
N SER A 158 16.06 5.51 -5.08
CA SER A 158 16.33 6.74 -5.82
C SER A 158 15.57 6.79 -7.15
N VAL A 159 15.53 5.67 -7.90
CA VAL A 159 14.74 5.57 -9.14
C VAL A 159 13.25 5.81 -8.86
N GLY A 160 12.70 5.19 -7.82
CA GLY A 160 11.32 5.41 -7.40
C GLY A 160 11.02 6.85 -7.00
N PHE A 161 11.95 7.52 -6.30
CA PHE A 161 11.83 8.93 -5.92
C PHE A 161 11.78 9.85 -7.14
N VAL A 162 12.66 9.63 -8.12
CA VAL A 162 12.65 10.38 -9.39
C VAL A 162 11.35 10.11 -10.14
N ALA A 163 10.86 8.87 -10.17
CA ALA A 163 9.58 8.54 -10.78
C ALA A 163 8.42 9.32 -10.11
N GLN A 164 8.45 9.47 -8.78
CA GLN A 164 7.36 10.11 -8.03
C GLN A 164 7.36 11.63 -8.05
N TYR A 165 8.54 12.27 -7.97
CA TYR A 165 8.63 13.72 -7.82
C TYR A 165 9.17 14.46 -9.03
N VAL A 166 9.64 13.76 -10.06
CA VAL A 166 10.07 14.37 -11.33
C VAL A 166 9.19 13.88 -12.47
N LEU A 167 9.17 12.56 -12.70
CA LEU A 167 8.46 11.98 -13.83
C LEU A 167 6.96 12.19 -13.71
N LYS A 168 6.35 11.84 -12.56
CA LYS A 168 4.90 11.94 -12.37
C LYS A 168 4.36 13.39 -12.50
N PRO A 169 4.93 14.42 -11.84
CA PRO A 169 4.48 15.80 -12.07
C PRO A 169 4.63 16.26 -13.52
N LEU A 170 5.74 15.89 -14.18
CA LEU A 170 5.98 16.20 -15.58
C LEU A 170 4.91 15.58 -16.49
N LEU A 171 4.60 14.29 -16.29
CA LEU A 171 3.52 13.61 -17.02
C LEU A 171 2.16 14.28 -16.77
N GLY A 172 1.90 14.74 -15.54
CA GLY A 172 0.71 15.50 -15.20
C GLY A 172 0.57 16.76 -16.04
N VAL A 173 1.60 17.61 -16.07
CA VAL A 173 1.59 18.85 -16.86
C VAL A 173 1.45 18.56 -18.36
N LEU A 174 2.18 17.56 -18.87
CA LEU A 174 2.09 17.18 -20.28
C LEU A 174 0.68 16.71 -20.67
N VAL A 175 0.04 15.88 -19.85
CA VAL A 175 -1.33 15.42 -20.09
C VAL A 175 -2.32 16.57 -19.97
N ALA A 176 -2.18 17.44 -18.96
CA ALA A 176 -3.06 18.60 -18.81
C ALA A 176 -3.01 19.52 -20.05
N ASN A 177 -1.82 19.76 -20.59
CA ASN A 177 -1.62 20.58 -21.77
C ASN A 177 -2.11 19.89 -23.05
N ALA A 178 -1.82 18.60 -23.23
CA ALA A 178 -2.20 17.85 -24.42
C ALA A 178 -3.73 17.78 -24.61
N PHE A 179 -4.49 17.73 -23.52
CA PHE A 179 -5.96 17.69 -23.55
C PHE A 179 -6.61 19.08 -23.42
N GLY A 180 -5.84 20.16 -23.33
CA GLY A 180 -6.37 21.52 -23.15
C GLY A 180 -7.24 21.64 -21.89
N MET A 181 -6.74 21.14 -20.75
CA MET A 181 -7.51 21.06 -19.52
C MET A 181 -8.05 22.43 -19.08
N PRO A 182 -9.33 22.55 -18.69
CA PRO A 182 -9.89 23.80 -18.18
C PRO A 182 -9.09 24.34 -16.98
N THR A 183 -8.88 25.65 -16.93
CA THR A 183 -8.15 26.33 -15.84
C THR A 183 -8.81 26.11 -14.47
N THR A 184 -10.13 25.89 -14.45
CA THR A 184 -10.92 25.50 -13.27
C THR A 184 -10.46 24.21 -12.59
N PHE A 185 -9.79 23.31 -13.32
CA PHE A 185 -9.34 22.01 -12.81
C PHE A 185 -7.82 21.81 -12.89
N TYR A 186 -7.14 22.62 -13.71
CA TYR A 186 -5.71 22.49 -13.98
C TYR A 186 -4.87 22.47 -12.69
N ALA A 187 -5.05 23.45 -11.81
CA ALA A 187 -4.29 23.57 -10.57
C ALA A 187 -4.49 22.34 -9.66
N GLY A 188 -5.73 21.91 -9.49
CA GLY A 188 -6.09 20.72 -8.73
C GLY A 188 -5.50 19.44 -9.30
N PHE A 189 -5.54 19.29 -10.62
CA PHE A 189 -5.00 18.13 -11.32
C PHE A 189 -3.48 18.04 -11.19
N VAL A 190 -2.76 19.13 -11.45
CA VAL A 190 -1.29 19.18 -11.30
C VAL A 190 -0.88 18.94 -9.85
N LEU A 191 -1.60 19.51 -8.87
CA LEU A 191 -1.37 19.23 -7.45
C LEU A 191 -1.54 17.72 -7.15
N THR A 192 -2.56 17.10 -7.73
CA THR A 192 -2.78 15.65 -7.60
C THR A 192 -1.60 14.86 -8.16
N CYS A 193 -0.94 15.34 -9.21
CA CYS A 193 0.27 14.72 -9.77
C CYS A 193 1.54 14.97 -8.93
N CYS A 194 1.51 15.90 -7.96
CA CYS A 194 2.66 16.26 -7.12
C CYS A 194 2.68 15.55 -5.75
N VAL A 195 1.56 14.98 -5.31
CA VAL A 195 1.48 14.31 -4.00
C VAL A 195 2.24 12.98 -3.98
N ALA A 196 2.55 12.46 -2.79
CA ALA A 196 3.18 11.15 -2.62
C ALA A 196 2.32 9.97 -3.11
N GLY A 197 2.91 8.78 -3.14
CA GLY A 197 2.25 7.53 -3.53
C GLY A 197 1.06 7.15 -2.65
N ALA A 198 0.16 6.33 -3.20
CA ALA A 198 -0.99 5.79 -2.46
C ALA A 198 -0.60 4.54 -1.67
N GLN A 199 -1.22 4.34 -0.51
CA GLN A 199 -1.14 3.07 0.22
C GLN A 199 -1.65 1.88 -0.59
N LEU A 200 -2.67 2.10 -1.43
CA LEU A 200 -3.24 1.03 -2.23
C LEU A 200 -2.19 0.37 -3.16
N SER A 201 -1.07 1.05 -3.44
CA SER A 201 0.05 0.49 -4.20
C SER A 201 0.75 -0.69 -3.50
N SER A 202 0.78 -0.76 -2.16
CA SER A 202 1.39 -1.90 -1.45
C SER A 202 0.52 -3.15 -1.55
N TYR A 203 -0.81 -2.99 -1.44
CA TYR A 203 -1.76 -4.05 -1.69
C TYR A 203 -1.71 -4.53 -3.15
N ALA A 204 -1.69 -3.60 -4.11
CA ALA A 204 -1.50 -3.92 -5.52
C ALA A 204 -0.17 -4.63 -5.79
N SER A 205 0.91 -4.25 -5.08
CA SER A 205 2.21 -4.92 -5.19
C SER A 205 2.13 -6.36 -4.69
N SER A 206 1.44 -6.60 -3.57
CA SER A 206 1.20 -7.95 -3.06
C SER A 206 0.38 -8.79 -4.03
N LEU A 207 -0.68 -8.22 -4.61
CA LEU A 207 -1.54 -8.91 -5.58
C LEU A 207 -0.80 -9.27 -6.88
N SER A 208 0.14 -8.43 -7.31
CA SER A 208 0.91 -8.60 -8.54
C SER A 208 2.20 -9.43 -8.41
N LYS A 209 2.48 -9.95 -7.20
CA LYS A 209 3.77 -10.60 -6.86
C LYS A 209 4.96 -9.68 -7.20
N ALA A 210 4.80 -8.38 -6.94
CA ALA A 210 5.87 -7.40 -7.03
C ALA A 210 6.62 -7.29 -5.69
N ASP A 211 7.67 -6.46 -5.64
CA ASP A 211 8.43 -6.26 -4.41
C ASP A 211 7.61 -5.38 -3.44
N VAL A 212 6.90 -6.03 -2.52
CA VAL A 212 6.03 -5.39 -1.51
C VAL A 212 6.84 -4.55 -0.54
N ALA A 213 8.01 -5.04 -0.10
CA ALA A 213 8.87 -4.30 0.79
C ALA A 213 9.27 -2.97 0.15
N MET A 214 9.72 -3.02 -1.10
CA MET A 214 10.05 -1.83 -1.88
C MET A 214 8.88 -0.84 -2.01
N SER A 215 7.64 -1.33 -2.14
CA SER A 215 6.45 -0.48 -2.22
C SER A 215 6.20 0.28 -0.92
N ILE A 216 6.30 -0.41 0.22
CA ILE A 216 6.16 0.17 1.55
C ILE A 216 7.28 1.19 1.81
N LEU A 217 8.51 0.88 1.42
CA LEU A 217 9.65 1.80 1.54
C LEU A 217 9.45 3.06 0.71
N LEU A 218 9.10 2.92 -0.56
CA LEU A 218 8.91 4.05 -1.45
C LEU A 218 7.73 4.91 -0.99
N THR A 219 6.62 4.30 -0.57
CA THR A 219 5.44 5.04 -0.10
C THR A 219 5.72 5.76 1.22
N SER A 220 6.35 5.12 2.19
CA SER A 220 6.67 5.76 3.49
C SER A 220 7.69 6.89 3.34
N SER A 221 8.77 6.67 2.58
CA SER A 221 9.80 7.68 2.32
C SER A 221 9.25 8.86 1.49
N THR A 222 8.44 8.60 0.46
CA THR A 222 7.79 9.69 -0.29
C THR A 222 6.77 10.43 0.57
N THR A 223 6.04 9.75 1.45
CA THR A 223 5.12 10.41 2.41
C THR A 223 5.86 11.40 3.31
N ILE A 224 7.03 11.03 3.84
CA ILE A 224 7.86 11.95 4.63
C ILE A 224 8.37 13.12 3.77
N ALA A 225 8.91 12.81 2.59
CA ALA A 225 9.41 13.81 1.66
C ALA A 225 8.32 14.77 1.15
N SER A 226 7.05 14.34 1.16
CA SER A 226 5.91 15.09 0.62
C SER A 226 5.69 16.43 1.32
N VAL A 227 6.10 16.55 2.59
CA VAL A 227 6.05 17.81 3.36
C VAL A 227 6.84 18.91 2.67
N LEU A 228 7.93 18.56 1.99
CA LEU A 228 8.78 19.51 1.28
C LEU A 228 8.48 19.51 -0.22
N PHE A 229 8.45 18.33 -0.84
CA PHE A 229 8.35 18.25 -2.30
C PHE A 229 6.98 18.66 -2.84
N THR A 230 5.87 18.30 -2.17
CA THR A 230 4.52 18.63 -2.69
C THR A 230 4.31 20.14 -2.77
N PRO A 231 4.56 20.93 -1.71
CA PRO A 231 4.35 22.37 -1.76
C PRO A 231 5.33 23.08 -2.70
N LEU A 232 6.59 22.62 -2.76
CA LEU A 232 7.59 23.18 -3.69
C LEU A 232 7.20 22.95 -5.15
N LEU A 233 6.83 21.71 -5.52
CA LEU A 233 6.39 21.38 -6.87
C LEU A 233 5.08 22.09 -7.22
N SER A 234 4.16 22.19 -6.27
CA SER A 234 2.90 22.92 -6.48
C SER A 234 3.14 24.41 -6.71
N GLY A 235 4.01 25.03 -5.91
CA GLY A 235 4.41 26.42 -6.13
C GLY A 235 5.10 26.63 -7.48
N LEU A 236 5.97 25.72 -7.90
CA LEU A 236 6.69 25.81 -9.17
C LEU A 236 5.78 25.62 -10.39
N LEU A 237 4.88 24.63 -10.35
CA LEU A 237 4.09 24.21 -11.51
C LEU A 237 2.72 24.91 -11.62
N ILE A 238 2.20 25.43 -10.50
CA ILE A 238 0.85 26.03 -10.42
C ILE A 238 0.89 27.49 -9.95
N GLY A 239 1.97 27.93 -9.31
CA GLY A 239 2.06 29.26 -8.69
C GLY A 239 1.86 30.44 -9.65
N SER A 240 1.99 30.24 -10.96
CA SER A 240 1.67 31.23 -11.98
C SER A 240 0.15 31.37 -12.26
N VAL A 241 -0.65 30.37 -11.88
CA VAL A 241 -2.09 30.29 -12.13
C VAL A 241 -2.90 30.61 -10.87
N VAL A 242 -2.45 30.13 -9.70
CA VAL A 242 -3.13 30.32 -8.41
C VAL A 242 -2.09 30.66 -7.34
N PRO A 243 -2.34 31.62 -6.43
CA PRO A 243 -1.44 31.89 -5.32
C PRO A 243 -1.31 30.66 -4.42
N VAL A 244 -0.10 30.09 -4.38
CA VAL A 244 0.22 28.90 -3.56
C VAL A 244 0.97 29.33 -2.31
N ASP A 245 0.36 29.17 -1.13
CA ASP A 245 1.07 29.28 0.15
C ASP A 245 1.77 27.96 0.47
N ALA A 246 3.00 27.84 -0.01
CA ALA A 246 3.80 26.63 0.19
C ALA A 246 4.09 26.34 1.67
N VAL A 247 4.20 27.37 2.52
CA VAL A 247 4.49 27.21 3.95
C VAL A 247 3.26 26.66 4.67
N ALA A 248 2.07 27.22 4.40
CA ALA A 248 0.84 26.72 4.99
C ALA A 248 0.48 25.32 4.50
N MET A 249 0.69 25.02 3.21
CA MET A 249 0.56 23.65 2.68
C MET A 249 1.51 22.68 3.39
N SER A 250 2.79 23.05 3.55
CA SER A 250 3.78 22.23 4.27
C SER A 250 3.34 21.93 5.70
N LYS A 251 2.85 22.94 6.42
CA LYS A 251 2.31 22.78 7.79
C LYS A 251 1.10 21.85 7.83
N SER A 252 0.18 21.96 6.85
CA SER A 252 -0.99 21.09 6.76
C SER A 252 -0.58 19.63 6.52
N ILE A 253 0.35 19.37 5.59
CA ILE A 253 0.88 18.02 5.35
C ILE A 253 1.57 17.48 6.61
N LEU A 254 2.41 18.29 7.27
CA LEU A 254 3.08 17.90 8.50
C LEU A 254 2.08 17.46 9.59
N GLN A 255 1.02 18.24 9.80
CA GLN A 255 0.02 17.98 10.84
C GLN A 255 -0.91 16.82 10.50
N VAL A 256 -1.39 16.74 9.26
CA VAL A 256 -2.44 15.77 8.87
C VAL A 256 -1.84 14.43 8.44
N VAL A 257 -0.60 14.41 7.97
CA VAL A 257 0.07 13.21 7.45
C VAL A 257 1.19 12.77 8.37
N LEU A 258 2.22 13.60 8.57
CA LEU A 258 3.43 13.14 9.24
C LEU A 258 3.22 12.86 10.73
N VAL A 259 2.47 13.72 11.43
CA VAL A 259 2.18 13.53 12.86
C VAL A 259 1.42 12.22 13.12
N PRO A 260 0.30 11.90 12.45
CA PRO A 260 -0.39 10.63 12.65
C PRO A 260 0.42 9.40 12.24
N VAL A 261 1.17 9.47 11.12
CA VAL A 261 2.06 8.37 10.70
C VAL A 261 3.13 8.10 11.77
N THR A 262 3.77 9.17 12.26
CA THR A 262 4.81 9.05 13.30
C THR A 262 4.23 8.53 14.60
N LEU A 263 3.05 8.99 15.01
CA LEU A 263 2.36 8.49 16.19
C LEU A 263 2.06 6.99 16.05
N GLY A 264 1.55 6.55 14.90
CA GLY A 264 1.29 5.13 14.64
C GLY A 264 2.56 4.28 14.70
N LEU A 265 3.66 4.77 14.13
CA LEU A 265 4.96 4.10 14.16
C LEU A 265 5.52 3.99 15.59
N VAL A 266 5.43 5.07 16.38
CA VAL A 266 5.83 5.10 17.79
C VAL A 266 4.98 4.11 18.60
N LEU A 267 3.66 4.06 18.37
CA LEU A 267 2.78 3.08 19.00
C LEU A 267 3.19 1.65 18.64
N ASN A 268 3.42 1.35 17.35
CA ASN A 268 3.87 0.02 16.90
C ASN A 268 5.22 -0.39 17.50
N THR A 269 6.09 0.59 17.78
CA THR A 269 7.41 0.35 18.35
C THR A 269 7.37 0.10 19.87
N TYR A 270 6.69 0.97 20.62
CA TYR A 270 6.79 1.01 22.08
C TYR A 270 5.55 0.47 22.81
N ALA A 271 4.37 0.51 22.18
CA ALA A 271 3.09 0.13 22.79
C ALA A 271 2.48 -1.11 22.09
N LYS A 272 3.29 -2.16 21.88
CA LYS A 272 2.88 -3.40 21.21
C LYS A 272 1.55 -3.99 21.71
N PRO A 273 1.25 -4.05 23.02
CA PRO A 273 -0.04 -4.59 23.49
C PRO A 273 -1.25 -3.78 22.98
N VAL A 274 -1.13 -2.46 22.89
CA VAL A 274 -2.18 -1.58 22.35
C VAL A 274 -2.35 -1.85 20.86
N VAL A 275 -1.25 -1.98 20.14
CA VAL A 275 -1.25 -2.23 18.70
C VAL A 275 -1.85 -3.59 18.34
N THR A 276 -1.58 -4.64 19.13
CA THR A 276 -2.23 -5.94 18.95
C THR A 276 -3.75 -5.84 19.05
N LEU A 277 -4.27 -4.97 19.93
CA LEU A 277 -5.71 -4.72 20.05
C LEU A 277 -6.26 -3.87 18.89
N LEU A 278 -5.50 -2.87 18.42
CA LEU A 278 -5.95 -1.94 17.37
C LEU A 278 -5.87 -2.53 15.97
N ARG A 279 -4.83 -3.33 15.66
CA ARG A 279 -4.55 -3.91 14.33
C ARG A 279 -5.77 -4.51 13.62
N PRO A 280 -6.63 -5.35 14.24
CA PRO A 280 -7.78 -5.92 13.56
C PRO A 280 -8.85 -4.88 13.17
N VAL A 281 -8.92 -3.75 13.88
CA VAL A 281 -9.92 -2.69 13.66
C VAL A 281 -9.41 -1.60 12.70
N MET A 282 -8.10 -1.41 12.62
CA MET A 282 -7.47 -0.33 11.82
C MET A 282 -7.83 -0.33 10.32
N PRO A 283 -7.95 -1.47 9.61
CA PRO A 283 -8.37 -1.44 8.20
C PRO A 283 -9.84 -1.02 8.05
N PHE A 284 -10.72 -1.38 8.99
CA PHE A 284 -12.11 -0.90 8.99
C PHE A 284 -12.18 0.62 9.20
N VAL A 285 -11.42 1.14 10.16
CA VAL A 285 -11.31 2.60 10.39
C VAL A 285 -10.79 3.31 9.13
N ALA A 286 -9.75 2.76 8.49
CA ALA A 286 -9.21 3.32 7.25
C ALA A 286 -10.23 3.33 6.12
N MET A 287 -11.04 2.27 5.96
CA MET A 287 -12.12 2.23 4.96
C MET A 287 -13.17 3.30 5.21
N VAL A 288 -13.67 3.44 6.44
CA VAL A 288 -14.66 4.48 6.79
C VAL A 288 -14.09 5.87 6.53
N CYS A 289 -12.87 6.15 7.01
CA CYS A 289 -12.23 7.44 6.80
C CYS A 289 -11.98 7.74 5.30
N THR A 290 -11.59 6.72 4.53
CA THR A 290 -11.43 6.82 3.07
C THR A 290 -12.76 7.15 2.41
N SER A 291 -13.85 6.47 2.80
CA SER A 291 -15.19 6.77 2.31
C SER A 291 -15.60 8.21 2.59
N LEU A 292 -15.28 8.77 3.76
CA LEU A 292 -15.55 10.17 4.08
C LEU A 292 -14.72 11.13 3.22
N CYS A 293 -13.42 10.86 3.07
CA CYS A 293 -12.49 11.69 2.29
C CYS A 293 -12.82 11.70 0.79
N ILE A 294 -13.43 10.64 0.27
CA ILE A 294 -13.85 10.53 -1.13
C ILE A 294 -15.28 11.06 -1.30
N GLY A 295 -16.20 10.55 -0.49
CA GLY A 295 -17.63 10.82 -0.64
C GLY A 295 -17.99 12.30 -0.46
N SER A 296 -17.38 12.99 0.50
CA SER A 296 -17.70 14.40 0.77
C SER A 296 -17.37 15.33 -0.42
N PRO A 297 -16.14 15.37 -0.97
CA PRO A 297 -15.85 16.17 -2.15
C PRO A 297 -16.65 15.76 -3.40
N LEU A 298 -16.92 14.46 -3.59
CA LEU A 298 -17.72 13.99 -4.72
C LEU A 298 -19.16 14.51 -4.63
N SER A 299 -19.77 14.41 -3.45
CA SER A 299 -21.14 14.90 -3.22
C SER A 299 -21.24 16.42 -3.34
N ILE A 300 -20.30 17.15 -2.74
CA ILE A 300 -20.29 18.63 -2.76
C ILE A 300 -20.07 19.16 -4.18
N ASN A 301 -19.16 18.55 -4.95
CA ASN A 301 -18.81 19.01 -6.29
C ASN A 301 -19.56 18.25 -7.40
N ARG A 302 -20.62 17.51 -7.08
CA ARG A 302 -21.34 16.66 -8.03
C ARG A 302 -21.79 17.41 -9.29
N SER A 303 -22.36 18.60 -9.13
CA SER A 303 -22.84 19.40 -10.27
C SER A 303 -21.71 19.78 -11.22
N GLN A 304 -20.52 20.08 -10.68
CA GLN A 304 -19.32 20.36 -11.48
C GLN A 304 -18.76 19.09 -12.13
N ILE A 305 -18.77 17.96 -11.44
CA ILE A 305 -18.33 16.67 -11.99
C ILE A 305 -19.21 16.23 -13.16
N LEU A 306 -20.53 16.39 -13.03
CA LEU A 306 -21.51 16.01 -14.05
C LEU A 306 -21.70 17.06 -15.14
N SER A 307 -21.02 18.21 -15.04
CA SER A 307 -21.01 19.21 -16.09
C SER A 307 -20.24 18.72 -17.32
N ALA A 308 -20.42 19.38 -18.47
CA ALA A 308 -19.66 19.09 -19.67
C ALA A 308 -18.14 19.24 -19.45
N GLU A 309 -17.71 20.21 -18.63
CA GLU A 309 -16.30 20.41 -18.27
C GLU A 309 -15.77 19.29 -17.37
N GLY A 310 -16.57 18.84 -16.40
CA GLY A 310 -16.22 17.72 -15.52
C GLY A 310 -16.11 16.40 -16.27
N LEU A 311 -16.98 16.14 -17.24
CA LEU A 311 -16.87 14.97 -18.10
C LEU A 311 -15.61 15.01 -18.98
N ARG A 312 -15.21 16.20 -19.45
CA ARG A 312 -13.95 16.38 -20.20
C ARG A 312 -12.71 16.12 -19.34
N LEU A 313 -12.79 16.24 -18.01
CA LEU A 313 -11.68 15.97 -17.08
C LEU A 313 -11.39 14.46 -16.91
N ILE A 314 -12.39 13.59 -17.09
CA ILE A 314 -12.24 12.15 -16.88
C ILE A 314 -11.17 11.55 -17.81
N LEU A 315 -11.17 11.93 -19.09
CA LEU A 315 -10.25 11.39 -20.08
C LEU A 315 -8.76 11.75 -19.79
N PRO A 316 -8.41 13.01 -19.47
CA PRO A 316 -7.08 13.35 -18.97
C PRO A 316 -6.67 12.57 -17.73
N VAL A 317 -7.56 12.38 -16.75
CA VAL A 317 -7.26 11.65 -15.52
C VAL A 317 -6.95 10.17 -15.80
N ILE A 318 -7.77 9.51 -16.62
CA ILE A 318 -7.53 8.13 -17.08
C ILE A 318 -6.20 8.04 -17.82
N THR A 319 -5.96 8.97 -18.74
CA THR A 319 -4.74 8.99 -19.56
C THR A 319 -3.49 9.19 -18.69
N PHE A 320 -3.54 10.11 -17.73
CA PHE A 320 -2.45 10.33 -16.80
C PHE A 320 -2.11 9.08 -16.00
N HIS A 321 -3.09 8.40 -15.41
CA HIS A 321 -2.82 7.18 -14.68
C HIS A 321 -2.27 6.08 -15.60
N ALA A 322 -2.85 5.90 -16.80
CA ALA A 322 -2.34 4.93 -17.79
C ALA A 322 -0.87 5.16 -18.12
N VAL A 323 -0.53 6.41 -18.48
CA VAL A 323 0.83 6.81 -18.84
C VAL A 323 1.75 6.72 -17.62
N ALA A 324 1.31 7.10 -16.42
CA ALA A 324 2.11 7.00 -15.20
C ALA A 324 2.45 5.54 -14.85
N PHE A 325 1.52 4.60 -15.01
CA PHE A 325 1.81 3.16 -14.86
C PHE A 325 2.83 2.69 -15.91
N VAL A 326 2.56 2.97 -17.19
CA VAL A 326 3.41 2.50 -18.30
C VAL A 326 4.80 3.10 -18.23
N VAL A 327 4.91 4.42 -18.16
CA VAL A 327 6.20 5.13 -18.13
C VAL A 327 6.93 4.85 -16.83
N GLY A 328 6.25 4.71 -15.69
CA GLY A 328 6.88 4.29 -14.43
C GLY A 328 7.57 2.92 -14.55
N TYR A 329 6.93 1.96 -15.22
CA TYR A 329 7.56 0.66 -15.49
C TYR A 329 8.79 0.81 -16.40
N TRP A 330 8.63 1.46 -17.55
CA TRP A 330 9.71 1.56 -18.55
C TRP A 330 10.87 2.43 -18.09
N PHE A 331 10.60 3.45 -17.27
CA PHE A 331 11.64 4.29 -16.65
C PHE A 331 12.59 3.44 -15.80
N SER A 332 12.07 2.49 -15.03
CA SER A 332 12.89 1.54 -14.27
C SER A 332 13.63 0.50 -15.11
N LYS A 333 13.39 0.44 -16.43
CA LYS A 333 14.06 -0.46 -17.39
C LYS A 333 15.09 0.24 -18.27
N ILE A 334 15.24 1.57 -18.19
CA ILE A 334 16.21 2.33 -18.97
C ILE A 334 17.64 1.80 -18.69
N PRO A 335 18.49 1.62 -19.71
CA PRO A 335 19.89 1.24 -19.52
C PRO A 335 20.59 2.17 -18.51
N GLY A 336 21.24 1.60 -17.49
CA GLY A 336 21.86 2.34 -16.38
C GLY A 336 20.99 2.49 -15.13
N LEU A 337 19.66 2.45 -15.26
CA LEU A 337 18.71 2.44 -14.13
C LEU A 337 17.97 1.11 -13.99
N ARG A 338 18.34 0.11 -14.78
CA ARG A 338 17.63 -1.16 -14.93
C ARG A 338 17.43 -1.86 -13.59
N GLN A 339 16.16 -2.04 -13.23
CA GLN A 339 15.73 -2.79 -12.05
C GLN A 339 15.24 -4.19 -12.41
N GLU A 340 15.22 -5.05 -11.40
CA GLU A 340 14.57 -6.36 -11.48
C GLU A 340 13.07 -6.22 -11.78
N GLU A 341 12.47 -7.30 -12.27
CA GLU A 341 11.07 -7.29 -12.71
C GLU A 341 10.11 -6.91 -11.59
N GLU A 342 10.28 -7.49 -10.40
CA GLU A 342 9.44 -7.24 -9.24
C GLU A 342 9.50 -5.78 -8.80
N VAL A 343 10.70 -5.19 -8.78
CA VAL A 343 10.91 -3.79 -8.44
C VAL A 343 10.35 -2.86 -9.52
N SER A 344 10.45 -3.24 -10.80
CA SER A 344 9.90 -2.46 -11.92
C SER A 344 8.37 -2.37 -11.85
N ARG A 345 7.71 -3.48 -11.48
CA ARG A 345 6.27 -3.52 -11.23
C ARG A 345 5.90 -2.65 -10.03
N THR A 346 6.68 -2.71 -8.95
CA THR A 346 6.49 -1.84 -7.78
C THR A 346 6.57 -0.36 -8.15
N ILE A 347 7.61 0.06 -8.88
CA ILE A 347 7.78 1.46 -9.30
C ILE A 347 6.62 1.89 -10.20
N SER A 348 6.18 1.04 -11.13
CA SER A 348 4.99 1.28 -11.96
C SER A 348 3.74 1.54 -11.11
N LEU A 349 3.43 0.63 -10.17
CA LEU A 349 2.26 0.75 -9.29
C LEU A 349 2.35 1.99 -8.41
N CYS A 350 3.49 2.26 -7.80
CA CYS A 350 3.67 3.44 -6.95
C CYS A 350 3.62 4.75 -7.73
N THR A 351 4.05 4.77 -9.00
CA THR A 351 4.00 5.96 -9.85
C THR A 351 2.58 6.25 -10.31
N GLY A 352 1.83 5.21 -10.73
CA GLY A 352 0.45 5.37 -11.19
C GLY A 352 -0.57 5.53 -10.06
N MET A 353 -0.26 5.12 -8.83
CA MET A 353 -1.16 5.26 -7.68
C MET A 353 -0.64 6.31 -6.70
N GLN A 354 -1.42 7.38 -6.51
CA GLN A 354 -1.05 8.53 -5.67
C GLN A 354 -2.05 8.77 -4.55
N SER A 355 -1.66 9.50 -3.51
CA SER A 355 -2.56 9.80 -2.39
C SER A 355 -3.59 10.86 -2.79
N SER A 356 -4.61 10.48 -3.56
CA SER A 356 -5.63 11.41 -4.05
C SER A 356 -6.48 12.00 -2.92
N THR A 357 -6.57 11.35 -1.76
CA THR A 357 -7.19 11.93 -0.56
C THR A 357 -6.39 13.10 0.00
N LEU A 358 -5.05 12.99 0.04
CA LEU A 358 -4.17 14.11 0.41
C LEU A 358 -4.27 15.25 -0.62
N ALA A 359 -4.27 14.93 -1.92
CA ALA A 359 -4.44 15.94 -2.96
C ALA A 359 -5.78 16.68 -2.83
N GLY A 360 -6.87 15.95 -2.59
CA GLY A 360 -8.21 16.51 -2.40
C GLY A 360 -8.30 17.43 -1.18
N LEU A 361 -7.67 17.04 -0.06
CA LEU A 361 -7.57 17.90 1.13
C LEU A 361 -6.85 19.22 0.80
N LEU A 362 -5.65 19.13 0.23
CA LEU A 362 -4.82 20.29 -0.07
C LEU A 362 -5.49 21.21 -1.08
N ALA A 363 -6.09 20.65 -2.13
CA ALA A 363 -6.84 21.42 -3.11
C ALA A 363 -8.02 22.15 -2.46
N SER A 364 -8.81 21.46 -1.63
CA SER A 364 -9.97 22.04 -0.95
C SER A 364 -9.60 23.15 0.05
N GLN A 365 -8.45 23.02 0.73
CA GLN A 365 -7.98 23.98 1.72
C GLN A 365 -7.32 25.21 1.10
N PHE A 366 -6.54 25.03 0.04
CA PHE A 366 -5.62 26.07 -0.44
C PHE A 366 -5.89 26.57 -1.86
N LEU A 367 -6.57 25.80 -2.71
CA LEU A 367 -6.80 26.16 -4.13
C LEU A 367 -8.28 26.43 -4.45
N GLY A 368 -9.21 25.82 -3.71
CA GLY A 368 -10.65 25.97 -3.88
C GLY A 368 -11.38 24.64 -4.09
N SER A 369 -12.71 24.64 -3.88
CA SER A 369 -13.51 23.40 -3.93
C SER A 369 -13.48 22.72 -5.30
N SER A 370 -13.53 23.49 -6.39
CA SER A 370 -13.48 22.97 -7.76
C SER A 370 -12.16 22.27 -8.08
N GLN A 371 -11.06 22.71 -7.45
CA GLN A 371 -9.74 22.12 -7.64
C GLN A 371 -9.61 20.76 -6.92
N ALA A 372 -10.54 20.41 -6.04
CA ALA A 372 -10.57 19.07 -5.43
C ALA A 372 -11.20 18.00 -6.35
N VAL A 373 -11.91 18.42 -7.41
CA VAL A 373 -12.59 17.52 -8.35
C VAL A 373 -11.63 16.54 -9.06
N PRO A 374 -10.46 16.97 -9.58
CA PRO A 374 -9.49 16.05 -10.17
C PRO A 374 -9.03 14.94 -9.24
N ALA A 375 -8.76 15.27 -7.97
CA ALA A 375 -8.35 14.30 -6.96
C ALA A 375 -9.48 13.29 -6.65
N ALA A 376 -10.71 13.80 -6.56
CA ALA A 376 -11.93 13.02 -6.43
C ALA A 376 -12.13 12.02 -7.59
N CYS A 377 -11.89 12.42 -8.84
CA CYS A 377 -11.96 11.50 -9.98
C CYS A 377 -10.78 10.51 -9.98
N SER A 378 -9.57 11.00 -9.67
CA SER A 378 -8.33 10.24 -9.66
C SER A 378 -8.37 9.05 -8.71
N VAL A 379 -8.97 9.18 -7.52
CA VAL A 379 -9.01 8.08 -6.54
C VAL A 379 -9.73 6.84 -7.06
N VAL A 380 -10.79 7.00 -7.84
CA VAL A 380 -11.57 5.90 -8.43
C VAL A 380 -10.81 5.29 -9.60
N VAL A 381 -10.33 6.15 -10.50
CA VAL A 381 -9.59 5.75 -11.70
C VAL A 381 -8.32 4.98 -11.35
N MET A 382 -7.49 5.51 -10.45
CA MET A 382 -6.23 4.87 -10.06
C MET A 382 -6.46 3.53 -9.36
N ALA A 383 -7.54 3.41 -8.57
CA ALA A 383 -7.86 2.17 -7.86
C ALA A 383 -8.24 1.08 -8.87
N ILE A 384 -9.20 1.36 -9.76
CA ILE A 384 -9.63 0.40 -10.78
C ILE A 384 -8.44 -0.02 -11.66
N MET A 385 -7.71 0.95 -12.22
CA MET A 385 -6.61 0.67 -13.12
C MET A 385 -5.45 -0.06 -12.45
N GLY A 386 -5.03 0.39 -11.27
CA GLY A 386 -3.91 -0.21 -10.54
C GLY A 386 -4.18 -1.66 -10.13
N LEU A 387 -5.43 -1.97 -9.75
CA LEU A 387 -5.81 -3.33 -9.36
C LEU A 387 -6.05 -4.24 -10.54
N CYS A 388 -6.61 -3.74 -11.64
CA CYS A 388 -6.69 -4.49 -12.89
C CYS A 388 -5.28 -4.86 -13.37
N LEU A 389 -4.35 -3.89 -13.36
CA LEU A 389 -2.95 -4.12 -13.70
C LEU A 389 -2.27 -5.11 -12.74
N ALA A 390 -2.54 -4.98 -11.45
CA ALA A 390 -1.98 -5.88 -10.45
C ALA A 390 -2.51 -7.31 -10.59
N SER A 391 -3.81 -7.48 -10.80
CA SER A 391 -4.44 -8.78 -11.06
C SER A 391 -3.89 -9.42 -12.33
N PHE A 392 -3.73 -8.63 -13.40
CA PHE A 392 -3.10 -9.08 -14.65
C PHE A 392 -1.70 -9.68 -14.39
N TRP A 393 -0.83 -8.99 -13.65
CA TRP A 393 0.49 -9.52 -13.28
C TRP A 393 0.45 -10.69 -12.30
N GLY A 394 -0.50 -10.69 -11.35
CA GLY A 394 -0.65 -11.74 -10.35
C GLY A 394 -1.00 -13.11 -10.95
N ASN A 395 -1.77 -13.10 -12.03
CA ASN A 395 -2.17 -14.27 -12.81
C ASN A 395 -1.03 -14.86 -13.68
N GLY A 396 0.17 -14.26 -13.63
CA GLY A 396 1.35 -14.77 -14.34
C GLY A 396 1.59 -14.17 -15.72
N LEU A 397 0.70 -13.29 -16.20
CA LEU A 397 0.88 -12.57 -17.47
C LEU A 397 1.99 -11.51 -17.33
N ARG A 398 2.90 -11.44 -18.29
CA ARG A 398 3.97 -10.42 -18.33
C ARG A 398 3.67 -9.41 -19.43
N MET A 399 4.05 -8.15 -19.24
CA MET A 399 3.88 -7.13 -20.31
C MET A 399 4.63 -7.48 -21.60
N ARG A 400 5.71 -8.28 -21.51
CA ARG A 400 6.40 -8.84 -22.67
C ARG A 400 5.50 -9.73 -23.53
N ASP A 401 4.57 -10.45 -22.92
CA ASP A 401 3.67 -11.37 -23.63
C ASP A 401 2.66 -10.61 -24.50
N VAL A 402 2.31 -9.37 -24.09
CA VAL A 402 1.43 -8.46 -24.84
C VAL A 402 2.14 -7.79 -26.01
N LEU A 403 3.45 -7.52 -25.89
CA LEU A 403 4.26 -6.89 -26.93
C LEU A 403 4.86 -7.89 -27.94
N SER A 404 4.88 -9.18 -27.60
CA SER A 404 5.38 -10.28 -28.44
C SER A 404 4.65 -10.49 -29.78
N PRO A 405 3.35 -10.15 -29.97
CA PRO A 405 2.69 -10.25 -31.28
C PRO A 405 3.17 -9.21 -32.31
N LEU A 406 3.92 -8.17 -31.90
CA LEU A 406 4.30 -7.05 -32.76
C LEU A 406 5.70 -7.17 -33.38
N THR A 407 6.44 -8.24 -33.08
CA THR A 407 7.71 -8.57 -33.73
C THR A 407 7.49 -9.71 -34.73
N PRO A 408 7.58 -9.48 -36.05
CA PRO A 408 7.58 -10.56 -37.02
C PRO A 408 8.81 -11.43 -36.76
N GLN A 409 8.60 -12.72 -36.50
CA GLN A 409 9.66 -13.72 -36.58
C GLN A 409 10.06 -13.84 -38.06
N THR A 410 11.17 -13.21 -38.46
CA THR A 410 11.88 -13.59 -39.69
C THR A 410 12.39 -15.01 -39.51
N SER A 411 11.76 -15.95 -40.21
CA SER A 411 12.17 -17.34 -40.28
C SER A 411 13.30 -17.46 -41.31
N ASP A 412 14.53 -17.54 -40.83
CA ASP A 412 15.66 -18.02 -41.64
C ASP A 412 15.57 -19.54 -41.74
N ASN A 413 14.94 -20.03 -42.82
CA ASN A 413 15.13 -21.38 -43.33
C ASN A 413 16.06 -21.31 -44.55
N THR A 414 17.38 -21.38 -44.34
CA THR A 414 18.30 -21.77 -45.42
C THR A 414 18.42 -23.29 -45.45
N ALA A 415 18.00 -23.83 -46.59
CA ALA A 415 17.86 -25.24 -46.93
C ALA A 415 19.21 -25.96 -47.05
N GLU A 416 19.25 -27.21 -46.58
CA GLU A 416 20.07 -28.27 -47.16
C GLU A 416 19.30 -28.89 -48.33
N SER A 417 19.77 -28.68 -49.55
CA SER A 417 19.79 -29.65 -50.66
C SER A 417 20.67 -29.14 -51.79
#